data_AF-A0A520AX05-F1
#
_entry.id   AF-A0A520AX05-F1
#
_cell.length_a   1.000
_cell.length_b   1.000
_cell.length_c   1.000
_cell.angle_alpha   90.00
_cell.angle_beta   90.00
_cell.angle_gamma   90.00
#
_symmetry.space_group_name_H-M   'P 1'
#
loop_
_entity.id
_entity.type
_entity.pdbx_description
1 polymer ?
#
loop_
_entity_poly.entity_id
_entity_poly.type
_entity_poly.pdbx_seq_one_letter_code
_entity_poly.pdbx_strand_id
1 'polypeptide(L)' 'MATSMEIVPSGELQKQFGRYSDEAMIRPVGVSRNGRVRFVMVPVDEYERLRRRERIAGRVE' A
#
# COMPACT_ATOMS: atom_id res chain seq x y z
N MET A 1 7.60 0.69 -15.33
CA MET A 1 6.14 0.94 -15.40
C MET A 1 5.67 1.25 -14.00
N ALA A 2 5.19 2.47 -13.72
CA ALA A 2 4.62 2.76 -12.42
C ALA A 2 3.34 1.92 -12.29
N THR A 3 3.35 0.90 -11.45
CA THR A 3 2.19 0.05 -11.21
C THR A 3 1.04 0.93 -10.75
N SER A 4 -0.02 1.03 -11.54
CA SER A 4 -1.19 1.81 -11.20
C SER A 4 -1.83 1.24 -9.93
N MET A 5 -1.76 2.01 -8.84
CA MET A 5 -2.35 1.69 -7.55
C MET A 5 -3.88 1.78 -7.64
N GLU A 6 -4.56 0.70 -7.28
CA GLU A 6 -6.02 0.72 -7.13
C GLU A 6 -6.38 1.45 -5.82
N ILE A 7 -7.33 2.37 -5.86
CA ILE A 7 -7.76 3.12 -4.68
C ILE A 7 -9.17 2.69 -4.28
N VAL A 8 -9.31 2.19 -3.06
CA VAL A 8 -10.56 1.63 -2.56
C VAL A 8 -11.01 2.33 -1.27
N PRO A 9 -12.31 2.55 -1.06
CA PRO A 9 -12.81 3.03 0.22
C PRO A 9 -12.55 2.02 1.34
N SER A 10 -12.23 2.50 2.55
CA SER A 10 -11.97 1.64 3.71
C SER A 10 -13.13 0.69 4.04
N GLY A 11 -14.37 1.14 3.82
CA GLY A 11 -15.57 0.31 4.03
C GLY A 11 -15.74 -0.81 2.99
N GLU A 12 -15.24 -0.62 1.77
CA GLU A 12 -15.24 -1.66 0.73
C GLU A 12 -14.13 -2.68 1.00
N LEU A 13 -12.95 -2.19 1.37
CA LEU A 13 -11.84 -3.05 1.79
C LEU A 13 -12.22 -3.98 2.94
N GLN A 14 -12.90 -3.46 3.96
CA GLN A 14 -13.33 -4.28 5.10
C GLN A 14 -14.29 -5.41 4.68
N LYS A 15 -15.19 -5.15 3.73
CA LYS A 15 -16.17 -6.13 3.25
C LYS A 15 -15.54 -7.22 2.39
N GLN A 16 -14.45 -6.88 1.69
CA GLN A 16 -13.78 -7.76 0.73
C GLN A 16 -12.29 -7.94 1.06
N PHE A 17 -11.99 -8.09 2.35
CA PHE A 17 -10.61 -8.09 2.83
C PHE A 17 -9.73 -9.12 2.11
N GLY A 18 -10.22 -10.35 1.93
CA GLY A 18 -9.46 -11.41 1.24
C GLY A 18 -9.03 -11.01 -0.17
N ARG A 19 -9.97 -10.49 -0.98
CA ARG A 19 -9.69 -10.01 -2.34
C ARG A 19 -8.60 -8.93 -2.35
N TYR A 20 -8.74 -7.92 -1.50
CA TYR A 20 -7.79 -6.80 -1.51
C TYR A 20 -6.45 -7.16 -0.86
N SER A 21 -6.43 -8.14 0.05
CA SER A 21 -5.19 -8.73 0.57
C SER A 21 -4.45 -9.49 -0.54
N ASP A 22 -5.13 -10.33 -1.31
CA ASP A 22 -4.54 -11.06 -2.44
C ASP A 22 -4.03 -10.10 -3.51
N GLU A 23 -4.80 -9.05 -3.82
CA GLU A 23 -4.39 -7.99 -4.74
C GLU A 23 -3.16 -7.24 -4.23
N ALA A 24 -3.09 -6.93 -2.92
CA ALA A 24 -1.95 -6.26 -2.31
C ALA A 24 -0.65 -7.08 -2.43
N MET A 25 -0.73 -8.41 -2.57
CA MET A 25 0.44 -9.25 -2.84
C MET A 25 1.01 -9.05 -4.25
N ILE A 26 0.20 -8.58 -5.20
CA ILE A 26 0.57 -8.38 -6.60
C ILE A 26 0.94 -6.91 -6.86
N ARG A 27 0.15 -5.98 -6.33
CA ARG A 27 0.32 -4.53 -6.51
C ARG A 27 -0.19 -3.73 -5.30
N PRO A 28 0.36 -2.53 -5.04
CA PRO A 28 -0.11 -1.69 -3.94
C PRO A 28 -1.60 -1.32 -4.08
N VAL A 29 -2.32 -1.34 -2.96
CA VAL A 29 -3.72 -0.91 -2.88
C VAL A 29 -3.83 0.32 -1.97
N GLY A 30 -4.26 1.44 -2.51
CA GLY A 30 -4.51 2.67 -1.77
C GLY A 30 -5.85 2.58 -1.02
N VAL A 31 -5.84 2.85 0.27
CA VAL A 31 -7.05 2.83 1.09
C VAL A 31 -7.47 4.25 1.40
N SER A 32 -8.68 4.59 0.97
CA SER A 32 -9.23 5.93 1.09
C SER A 32 -10.30 6.04 2.18
N ARG A 33 -10.37 7.23 2.78
CA ARG A 33 -11.46 7.62 3.68
C ARG A 33 -11.77 9.09 3.47
N ASN A 34 -13.05 9.42 3.30
CA ASN A 34 -13.53 10.78 3.01
C ASN A 34 -12.84 11.41 1.79
N GLY A 35 -12.73 10.66 0.69
CA GLY A 35 -12.17 11.13 -0.58
C GLY A 35 -10.65 11.31 -0.63
N ARG A 36 -9.92 10.89 0.41
CA ARG A 36 -8.45 10.97 0.47
C ARG A 36 -7.83 9.61 0.73
N VAL A 37 -6.77 9.27 0.01
CA VAL A 37 -5.92 8.11 0.33
C VAL A 37 -5.24 8.37 1.66
N ARG A 38 -5.39 7.45 2.61
CA ARG A 38 -4.86 7.57 3.97
C ARG A 38 -3.67 6.65 4.22
N PHE A 39 -3.70 5.47 3.64
CA PHE A 39 -2.64 4.47 3.74
C PHE A 39 -2.64 3.59 2.49
N VAL A 40 -1.55 2.87 2.29
CA VAL A 40 -1.40 1.90 1.20
C VAL A 40 -1.20 0.54 1.84
N MET A 41 -1.97 -0.45 1.40
CA MET A 41 -1.76 -1.84 1.75
C MET A 41 -0.72 -2.43 0.82
N VAL A 42 0.33 -3.00 1.42
CA VAL A 42 1.42 -3.73 0.78
C VAL A 42 1.81 -4.91 1.67
N PRO A 43 2.49 -5.94 1.12
CA PRO A 43 3.00 -7.03 1.93
C PRO A 43 4.03 -6.52 2.93
N VAL A 44 4.16 -7.21 4.07
CA VAL A 44 5.12 -6.86 5.13
C VAL A 44 6.54 -6.78 4.58
N ASP A 45 6.94 -7.72 3.73
CA ASP A 45 8.28 -7.74 3.14
C ASP A 45 8.56 -6.52 2.25
N GLU A 46 7.55 -6.03 1.54
CA GLU A 46 7.66 -4.83 0.72
C GLU A 46 7.77 -3.58 1.59
N TYR A 47 6.97 -3.50 2.67
CA TYR A 47 7.13 -2.43 3.66
C TYR A 47 8.55 -2.41 4.27
N GLU A 48 9.09 -3.56 4.66
CA GLU A 48 10.44 -3.63 5.21
C GLU A 48 11.52 -3.28 4.17
N ARG A 49 11.33 -3.66 2.90
CA ARG A 49 12.21 -3.24 1.79
C ARG A 49 12.18 -1.72 1.60
N LEU A 50 11.00 -1.10 1.61
CA LEU A 50 10.85 0.35 1.51
C LEU A 50 11.49 1.07 2.71
N ARG A 51 11.23 0.60 3.92
CA ARG A 51 11.81 1.13 5.16
C ARG A 51 13.33 1.05 5.18
N ARG A 52 13.92 -0.05 4.68
CA ARG A 52 15.39 -0.17 4.53
C ARG A 52 15.94 0.87 3.56
N ARG A 53 15.26 1.11 2.42
CA ARG A 53 15.67 2.12 1.44
C ARG A 53 15.60 3.54 2.01
N GLU A 54 14.54 3.86 2.74
CA GLU A 54 14.38 5.15 3.41
C GLU A 54 15.53 5.43 4.38
N ARG A 55 15.93 4.42 5.19
CA ARG A 55 17.07 4.52 6.11
C ARG A 55 18.40 4.76 5.40
N ILE A 56 18.59 4.19 4.22
CA ILE A 56 19.80 4.42 3.41
C ILE A 56 19.77 5.84 2.84
N ALA A 57 18.64 6.27 2.29
CA ALA A 57 18.49 7.60 1.71
C ALA A 57 18.74 8.72 2.74
N GLY A 58 18.17 8.61 3.95
CA GLY A 58 18.39 9.58 5.02
C GLY A 58 19.79 9.58 5.66
N ARG A 59 20.71 8.72 5.17
CA ARG A 59 22.13 8.69 5.60
C ARG A 59 23.06 9.34 4.57
N VAL A 60 22.54 9.72 3.40
CA VAL A 60 23.31 10.36 2.31
C VAL A 60 23.11 11.88 2.30
N GLU A 61 22.37 12.42 3.28
CA GLU A 61 22.21 13.86 3.52
C GLU A 61 23.00 14.32 4.75
#